data_AF-A0A662F5N9-F1
#
_entry.id   AF-A0A662F5N9-F1
#
_cell.length_a   1.000
_cell.length_b   1.000
_cell.length_c   1.000
_cell.angle_alpha   90.00
_cell.angle_beta   90.00
_cell.angle_gamma   90.00
#
_symmetry.space_group_name_H-M   'P 1'
#
loop_
_entity.id
_entity.type
_entity.pdbx_description
1 polymer ?
#
loop_
_entity_poly.entity_id
_entity_poly.type
_entity_poly.pdbx_seq_one_letter_code
_entity_poly.pdbx_strand_id
1 'polypeptide(L)'
;MKIFVSWVLTPLGGLVAAYIPYKLITLYPGHGISRLATHIRVVRIGLVLVTAYAAYSYGANNVANVTGVYVKAGLLSPLPAAIIGAATIALGILTFSRNVIRTVGSRLVALDPFAALVVVLGESITLNIYALLGVPGSAPQAVVGAVVGIGLVKGARTINARALVRILFGWLGTPTIAAGLSLGLTLLIRAI
;
A
#
# COMPACT_ATOMS: atom_id res chain seq x y z
N MET A 1 -2.27 -9.95 -19.33
CA MET A 1 -2.69 -8.52 -19.41
C MET A 1 -3.11 -7.92 -18.06
N LYS A 2 -3.91 -8.61 -17.23
CA LYS A 2 -4.44 -8.08 -15.96
C LYS A 2 -3.40 -7.53 -14.97
N ILE A 3 -2.20 -8.12 -14.91
CA ILE A 3 -1.12 -7.72 -13.98
C ILE A 3 -0.49 -6.38 -14.36
N PHE A 4 -0.17 -6.17 -15.65
CA PHE A 4 0.39 -4.88 -16.11
C PHE A 4 -0.62 -3.75 -15.96
N VAL A 5 -1.90 -4.06 -16.17
CA VAL A 5 -2.98 -3.10 -15.97
C VAL A 5 -3.10 -2.73 -14.48
N SER A 6 -3.04 -3.69 -13.56
CA SER A 6 -3.08 -3.38 -12.12
C SER A 6 -1.89 -2.54 -11.68
N TRP A 7 -0.71 -2.75 -12.24
CA TRP A 7 0.47 -1.93 -11.96
C TRP A 7 0.29 -0.45 -12.29
N VAL A 8 -0.37 -0.15 -13.42
CA VAL A 8 -0.64 1.24 -13.83
C VAL A 8 -1.82 1.82 -13.08
N LEU A 9 -2.87 1.01 -12.84
CA LEU A 9 -4.09 1.45 -12.19
C LEU A 9 -3.96 1.56 -10.66
N THR A 10 -3.03 0.86 -10.02
CA THR A 10 -2.89 0.87 -8.55
C THR A 10 -2.54 2.26 -7.99
N PRO A 11 -1.54 2.99 -8.53
CA PRO A 11 -1.29 4.37 -8.11
C PRO A 11 -2.51 5.27 -8.33
N LEU A 12 -3.24 5.10 -9.44
CA LEU A 12 -4.42 5.90 -9.75
C LEU A 12 -5.58 5.60 -8.79
N GLY A 13 -5.78 4.32 -8.44
CA GLY A 13 -6.76 3.90 -7.44
C GLY A 13 -6.47 4.53 -6.09
N GLY A 14 -5.23 4.44 -5.61
CA GLY A 14 -4.82 5.07 -4.35
C GLY A 14 -5.01 6.59 -4.37
N LEU A 15 -4.63 7.23 -5.48
CA LEU A 15 -4.81 8.67 -5.69
C LEU A 15 -6.27 9.07 -5.57
N VAL A 16 -7.17 8.44 -6.32
CA VAL A 16 -8.59 8.76 -6.32
C VAL A 16 -9.22 8.47 -4.95
N ALA A 17 -8.91 7.31 -4.37
CA ALA A 17 -9.45 6.87 -3.09
C ALA A 17 -9.02 7.75 -1.91
N ALA A 18 -7.89 8.46 -2.01
CA ALA A 18 -7.49 9.46 -1.01
C ALA A 18 -7.94 10.89 -1.37
N TYR A 19 -7.85 11.27 -2.65
CA TYR A 19 -8.17 12.62 -3.12
C TYR A 19 -9.63 12.99 -2.85
N ILE A 20 -10.57 12.11 -3.21
CA ILE A 20 -12.01 12.39 -3.08
C ILE A 20 -12.40 12.64 -1.62
N PRO A 21 -12.17 11.71 -0.66
CA PRO A 21 -12.59 11.94 0.72
C PRO A 21 -11.87 13.14 1.34
N TYR A 22 -10.57 13.31 1.07
CA TYR A 22 -9.85 14.45 1.62
C TYR A 22 -10.38 15.79 1.08
N LYS A 23 -10.63 15.88 -0.24
CA LYS A 23 -11.20 17.08 -0.85
C LYS A 23 -12.57 17.41 -0.30
N LEU A 24 -13.47 16.43 -0.21
CA LEU A 24 -14.81 16.62 0.35
C LEU A 24 -14.74 17.19 1.77
N ILE A 25 -13.84 16.67 2.61
CA ILE A 25 -13.65 17.16 3.98
C ILE A 25 -13.13 18.61 3.99
N THR A 26 -12.22 18.96 3.08
CA THR A 26 -11.70 20.34 2.97
C THR A 26 -12.71 21.34 2.37
N LEU A 27 -13.70 20.88 1.60
CA LEU A 27 -14.74 21.72 0.99
C LEU A 27 -15.81 22.18 1.97
N TYR A 28 -15.89 21.60 3.17
CA TYR A 28 -16.79 22.04 4.24
C TYR A 28 -15.99 22.53 5.47
N PRO A 29 -15.25 23.66 5.37
CA PRO A 29 -14.35 24.13 6.43
C PRO A 29 -15.05 24.50 7.75
N GLY A 30 -16.38 24.66 7.75
CA GLY A 30 -17.18 25.07 8.92
C GLY A 30 -17.57 23.94 9.88
N HIS A 31 -17.36 22.67 9.52
CA HIS A 31 -17.50 21.52 10.42
C HIS A 31 -16.14 20.96 10.84
N GLY A 32 -15.08 21.76 10.65
CA GLY A 32 -13.80 21.51 11.27
C GLY A 32 -14.05 21.32 12.76
N ILE A 33 -13.63 20.16 13.27
CA ILE A 33 -13.79 19.80 14.66
C ILE A 33 -13.12 20.89 15.50
N SER A 34 -13.91 21.86 15.95
CA SER A 34 -13.44 23.16 16.45
C SER A 34 -12.75 23.04 17.81
N ARG A 35 -12.84 21.85 18.43
CA ARG A 35 -12.09 21.48 19.62
C ARG A 35 -10.97 20.51 19.24
N LEU A 36 -9.74 20.92 19.49
CA LEU A 36 -8.53 20.08 19.39
C LEU A 36 -8.74 18.68 20.01
N ALA A 37 -9.43 18.61 21.16
CA ALA A 37 -9.75 17.35 21.84
C ALA A 37 -10.60 16.40 20.98
N THR A 38 -11.61 16.91 20.29
CA THR A 38 -12.47 16.10 19.42
C THR A 38 -11.70 15.71 18.15
N HIS A 39 -10.81 16.56 17.62
CA HIS A 39 -9.96 16.23 16.48
C HIS A 39 -9.01 15.07 16.81
N ILE A 40 -8.34 15.16 17.97
CA ILE A 40 -7.48 14.08 18.49
C ILE A 40 -8.28 12.79 18.67
N ARG A 41 -9.50 12.87 19.22
CA ARG A 41 -10.36 11.70 19.44
C ARG A 41 -10.75 11.03 18.11
N VAL A 42 -11.16 11.82 17.12
CA VAL A 42 -11.52 11.30 15.78
C VAL A 42 -10.32 10.68 15.09
N VAL A 43 -9.16 11.34 15.10
CA VAL A 43 -7.93 10.78 14.51
C VAL A 43 -7.55 9.49 15.24
N ARG A 44 -7.62 9.43 16.58
CA ARG A 44 -7.24 8.23 17.34
C ARG A 44 -8.16 7.05 17.05
N ILE A 45 -9.47 7.26 17.09
CA ILE A 45 -10.45 6.20 16.78
C ILE A 45 -10.32 5.78 15.31
N GLY A 46 -10.21 6.77 14.41
CA GLY A 46 -10.01 6.55 13.00
C GLY A 46 -8.76 5.72 12.73
N LEU A 47 -7.63 6.03 13.36
CA LEU A 47 -6.38 5.26 13.22
C LEU A 47 -6.59 3.80 13.59
N VAL A 48 -7.28 3.49 14.69
CA VAL A 48 -7.54 2.09 15.07
C VAL A 48 -8.39 1.38 14.03
N LEU A 49 -9.51 1.99 13.62
CA LEU A 49 -10.44 1.36 12.67
C LEU A 49 -9.84 1.21 11.27
N VAL A 50 -9.20 2.26 10.75
CA VAL A 50 -8.61 2.27 9.42
C VAL A 50 -7.37 1.38 9.37
N THR A 51 -6.53 1.33 10.41
CA THR A 51 -5.39 0.41 10.41
C THR A 51 -5.80 -1.05 10.53
N ALA A 52 -6.88 -1.36 11.25
CA ALA A 52 -7.45 -2.71 11.25
C ALA A 52 -7.94 -3.10 9.84
N TYR A 53 -8.63 -2.18 9.15
CA TYR A 53 -9.05 -2.39 7.77
C TYR A 53 -7.87 -2.51 6.80
N ALA A 54 -6.81 -1.73 7.00
CA ALA A 54 -5.57 -1.81 6.24
C ALA A 54 -4.91 -3.17 6.40
N ALA A 55 -4.78 -3.66 7.64
CA ALA A 55 -4.20 -4.97 7.92
C ALA A 55 -4.99 -6.10 7.22
N TYR A 56 -6.33 -6.04 7.26
CA TYR A 56 -7.19 -6.97 6.53
C TYR A 56 -6.95 -6.91 5.02
N SER A 57 -7.04 -5.73 4.43
CA SER A 57 -6.93 -5.52 2.98
C SER A 57 -5.55 -5.92 2.45
N TYR A 58 -4.50 -5.60 3.20
CA TYR A 58 -3.13 -5.98 2.91
C TYR A 58 -2.96 -7.50 2.95
N GLY A 59 -3.45 -8.18 3.99
CA GLY A 59 -3.41 -9.64 4.09
C GLY A 59 -4.15 -10.31 2.93
N ALA A 60 -5.38 -9.86 2.65
CA ALA A 60 -6.22 -10.40 1.59
C ALA A 60 -5.57 -10.29 0.20
N ASN A 61 -4.86 -9.20 -0.10
CA ASN A 61 -4.21 -9.01 -1.40
C ASN A 61 -2.85 -9.73 -1.50
N ASN A 62 -2.09 -9.80 -0.40
CA ASN A 62 -0.68 -10.19 -0.45
C ASN A 62 -0.38 -11.64 -0.04
N VAL A 63 -1.30 -12.34 0.63
CA VAL A 63 -1.03 -13.71 1.13
C VAL A 63 -0.66 -14.69 0.00
N ALA A 64 -1.30 -14.54 -1.17
CA ALA A 64 -1.04 -15.37 -2.35
C ALA A 64 0.38 -15.16 -2.91
N ASN A 65 0.99 -13.99 -2.71
CA ASN A 65 2.37 -13.73 -3.14
C ASN A 65 3.38 -14.50 -2.30
N VAL A 66 3.04 -14.87 -1.07
CA VAL A 66 3.91 -15.61 -0.15
C VAL A 66 3.74 -17.10 -0.36
N THR A 67 2.50 -17.59 -0.30
CA THR A 67 2.23 -19.04 -0.25
C THR A 67 1.57 -19.61 -1.49
N GLY A 68 1.17 -18.78 -2.46
CA GLY A 68 0.47 -19.22 -3.67
C GLY A 68 1.29 -20.16 -4.56
N VAL A 69 2.63 -20.07 -4.53
CA VAL A 69 3.51 -21.00 -5.25
C VAL A 69 3.39 -22.44 -4.73
N TYR A 70 3.27 -22.62 -3.42
CA TYR A 70 3.14 -23.95 -2.80
C TYR A 70 1.75 -24.55 -3.05
N VAL A 71 0.71 -23.72 -3.06
CA VAL A 71 -0.65 -24.15 -3.42
C VAL A 71 -0.67 -24.61 -4.87
N LYS A 72 -0.07 -23.83 -5.78
CA LYS A 72 0.00 -24.18 -7.21
C LYS A 72 0.83 -25.44 -7.46
N ALA A 73 1.86 -25.69 -6.65
CA ALA A 73 2.67 -26.90 -6.72
C ALA A 73 1.99 -28.14 -6.09
N GLY A 74 0.78 -28.01 -5.53
CA GLY A 74 0.08 -29.10 -4.84
C GLY A 74 0.68 -29.47 -3.47
N LEU A 75 1.58 -28.65 -2.94
CA LEU A 75 2.29 -28.91 -1.68
C LEU A 75 1.49 -28.46 -0.44
N LEU A 76 0.61 -27.47 -0.59
CA LEU A 76 -0.24 -26.97 0.49
C LEU A 76 -1.68 -26.75 0.02
N SER A 77 -2.64 -27.09 0.88
CA SER A 77 -4.03 -26.69 0.68
C SER A 77 -4.22 -25.18 0.92
N PRO A 78 -5.22 -24.53 0.31
CA PRO A 78 -5.41 -23.07 0.38
C PRO A 78 -5.51 -22.50 1.80
N LEU A 79 -6.24 -23.17 2.70
CA LEU A 79 -6.45 -22.68 4.07
C LEU A 79 -5.17 -22.71 4.92
N PRO A 80 -4.43 -23.84 5.02
CA PRO A 80 -3.11 -23.85 5.66
C PRO A 80 -2.13 -22.84 5.05
N ALA A 81 -2.11 -22.71 3.73
CA ALA A 81 -1.27 -21.73 3.03
C ALA A 81 -1.62 -20.29 3.42
N ALA A 82 -2.91 -19.97 3.58
CA ALA A 82 -3.35 -18.65 4.03
C ALA A 82 -2.91 -18.36 5.47
N ILE A 83 -3.03 -19.34 6.38
CA ILE A 83 -2.63 -19.18 7.79
C ILE A 83 -1.12 -18.96 7.91
N ILE A 84 -0.31 -19.77 7.22
CA ILE A 84 1.15 -19.63 7.21
C ILE A 84 1.56 -18.29 6.60
N GLY A 85 0.95 -17.91 5.48
CA GLY A 85 1.21 -16.63 4.83
C GLY A 85 0.86 -15.44 5.73
N ALA A 86 -0.29 -15.49 6.41
CA ALA A 86 -0.69 -14.45 7.36
C ALA A 86 0.29 -14.34 8.54
N ALA A 87 0.69 -15.47 9.13
CA ALA A 87 1.63 -15.48 10.25
C ALA A 87 3.00 -14.92 9.86
N THR A 88 3.52 -15.30 8.70
CA THR A 88 4.83 -14.80 8.20
C THR A 88 4.79 -13.32 7.85
N ILE A 89 3.70 -12.83 7.24
CA ILE A 89 3.48 -11.40 7.01
C ILE A 89 3.44 -10.64 8.33
N ALA A 90 2.69 -11.12 9.32
CA ALA A 90 2.60 -10.50 10.63
C ALA A 90 3.97 -10.43 11.34
N LEU A 91 4.75 -11.51 11.29
CA LEU A 91 6.11 -11.54 11.83
C LEU A 91 7.03 -10.54 11.13
N GLY A 92 6.96 -10.44 9.80
CA GLY A 92 7.74 -9.48 9.03
C GLY A 92 7.39 -8.02 9.37
N ILE A 93 6.11 -7.73 9.60
CA ILE A 93 5.66 -6.41 10.04
C ILE A 93 6.23 -6.08 11.43
N LEU A 94 6.16 -7.01 12.38
CA LEU A 94 6.63 -6.79 13.75
C LEU A 94 8.15 -6.59 13.85
N THR A 95 8.92 -7.20 12.94
CA THR A 95 10.40 -7.24 13.01
C THR A 95 11.07 -6.22 12.11
N PHE A 96 10.61 -6.02 10.86
CA PHE A 96 11.34 -5.26 9.84
C PHE A 96 10.65 -3.97 9.36
N SER A 97 9.38 -3.71 9.70
CA SER A 97 8.61 -2.60 9.11
C SER A 97 9.06 -1.19 9.53
N ARG A 98 9.70 -1.06 10.70
CA ARG A 98 9.97 0.24 11.34
C ARG A 98 10.72 1.24 10.45
N ASN A 99 11.73 0.76 9.72
CA ASN A 99 12.56 1.61 8.85
C ASN A 99 11.80 2.04 7.58
N VAL A 100 10.97 1.17 7.04
CA VAL A 100 10.16 1.44 5.84
C VAL A 100 9.07 2.46 6.16
N ILE A 101 8.35 2.29 7.27
CA ILE A 101 7.31 3.23 7.71
C ILE A 101 7.86 4.66 7.86
N ARG A 102 9.06 4.81 8.43
CA ARG A 102 9.72 6.12 8.62
C ARG A 102 10.08 6.82 7.29
N THR A 103 10.35 6.06 6.23
CA THR A 103 10.87 6.61 4.96
C THR A 103 9.79 6.94 3.94
N VAL A 104 8.66 6.20 3.94
CA VAL A 104 7.61 6.35 2.92
C VAL A 104 6.79 7.63 3.10
N GLY A 105 6.38 7.96 4.33
CA GLY A 105 5.46 9.08 4.57
C GLY A 105 6.10 10.48 4.59
N SER A 106 7.40 10.59 4.89
CA SER A 106 8.05 11.87 5.15
C SER A 106 8.69 12.53 3.93
N ARG A 107 8.91 11.78 2.85
CA ARG A 107 9.76 12.22 1.72
C ARG A 107 8.98 12.76 0.52
N LEU A 108 7.70 12.42 0.39
CA LEU A 108 6.89 12.79 -0.77
C LEU A 108 6.06 14.06 -0.55
N VAL A 109 5.26 14.08 0.52
CA VAL A 109 4.42 15.22 0.94
C VAL A 109 4.42 15.23 2.47
N ALA A 110 4.48 16.40 3.09
CA ALA A 110 4.32 16.50 4.55
C ALA A 110 2.87 16.18 4.95
N LEU A 111 2.68 15.10 5.70
CA LEU A 111 1.38 14.64 6.17
C LEU A 111 1.19 14.95 7.65
N ASP A 112 0.09 15.64 7.97
CA ASP A 112 -0.46 15.68 9.32
C ASP A 112 -1.17 14.35 9.65
N PRO A 113 -1.46 14.05 10.93
CA PRO A 113 -2.07 12.78 11.34
C PRO A 113 -3.37 12.44 10.62
N PHE A 114 -4.20 13.44 10.31
CA PHE A 114 -5.46 13.24 9.61
C PHE A 114 -5.22 12.92 8.12
N ALA A 115 -4.32 13.64 7.46
CA ALA A 115 -3.91 13.30 6.10
C ALA A 115 -3.30 11.88 6.02
N ALA A 116 -2.47 11.48 7.00
CA ALA A 116 -1.91 10.14 7.06
C ALA A 116 -3.01 9.06 7.19
N LEU A 117 -4.04 9.31 8.00
CA LEU A 117 -5.21 8.44 8.13
C LEU A 117 -5.90 8.24 6.76
N VAL A 118 -6.11 9.32 6.01
CA VAL A 118 -6.76 9.24 4.68
C VAL A 118 -5.87 8.54 3.66
N VAL A 119 -4.54 8.70 3.74
CA VAL A 119 -3.61 7.94 2.90
C VAL A 119 -3.74 6.43 3.14
N VAL A 120 -3.73 6.01 4.40
CA VAL A 120 -3.91 4.58 4.75
C VAL A 120 -5.27 4.07 4.28
N LEU A 121 -6.33 4.86 4.47
CA LEU A 121 -7.66 4.50 3.98
C LEU A 121 -7.70 4.33 2.46
N GLY A 122 -7.10 5.28 1.72
CA GLY A 122 -7.06 5.23 0.25
C GLY A 122 -6.29 4.02 -0.28
N GLU A 123 -5.16 3.68 0.36
CA GLU A 123 -4.43 2.45 0.06
C GLU A 123 -5.27 1.20 0.38
N SER A 124 -5.88 1.14 1.56
CA SER A 124 -6.68 -0.01 2.01
C SER A 124 -7.86 -0.28 1.07
N ILE A 125 -8.61 0.77 0.69
CA ILE A 125 -9.73 0.66 -0.26
C ILE A 125 -9.23 0.10 -1.59
N THR A 126 -8.11 0.62 -2.09
CA THR A 126 -7.53 0.19 -3.37
C THR A 126 -7.14 -1.28 -3.33
N LEU A 127 -6.43 -1.72 -2.28
CA LEU A 127 -6.03 -3.12 -2.15
C LEU A 127 -7.20 -4.06 -1.94
N ASN A 128 -8.20 -3.64 -1.17
CA ASN A 128 -9.41 -4.44 -0.98
C ASN A 128 -10.16 -4.65 -2.29
N ILE A 129 -10.32 -3.61 -3.12
CA ILE A 129 -10.92 -3.75 -4.45
C ILE A 129 -10.12 -4.75 -5.29
N TYR A 130 -8.79 -4.66 -5.30
CA TYR A 130 -7.96 -5.62 -6.03
C TYR A 130 -8.08 -7.04 -5.51
N ALA A 131 -8.13 -7.23 -4.19
CA ALA A 131 -8.36 -8.52 -3.57
C ALA A 131 -9.71 -9.12 -4.00
N LEU A 132 -10.79 -8.32 -4.00
CA LEU A 132 -12.12 -8.74 -4.46
C LEU A 132 -12.14 -9.09 -5.95
N LEU A 133 -11.38 -8.38 -6.77
CA LEU A 133 -11.23 -8.65 -8.20
C LEU A 133 -10.30 -9.84 -8.50
N GLY A 134 -9.63 -10.40 -7.49
CA GLY A 134 -8.65 -11.48 -7.65
C GLY A 134 -7.42 -11.07 -8.46
N VAL A 135 -7.05 -9.79 -8.43
CA VAL A 135 -5.90 -9.24 -9.15
C VAL A 135 -4.84 -8.79 -8.15
N PRO A 136 -3.54 -9.12 -8.36
CA PRO A 136 -2.49 -8.65 -7.47
C PRO A 136 -2.36 -7.13 -7.56
N GLY A 137 -2.58 -6.45 -6.44
CA GLY A 137 -2.34 -5.03 -6.26
C GLY A 137 -0.96 -4.79 -5.65
N SER A 138 -0.47 -3.56 -5.75
CA SER A 138 0.82 -3.17 -5.17
C SER A 138 0.61 -2.13 -4.06
N ALA A 139 0.72 -2.58 -2.80
CA ALA A 139 0.55 -1.71 -1.64
C ALA A 139 1.44 -0.45 -1.68
N PRO A 140 2.76 -0.55 -2.00
CA PRO A 140 3.60 0.65 -2.11
C PRO A 140 3.13 1.63 -3.18
N GLN A 141 2.63 1.13 -4.31
CA GLN A 141 2.08 1.97 -5.39
C GLN A 141 0.78 2.66 -4.95
N ALA A 142 -0.10 1.94 -4.24
CA ALA A 142 -1.34 2.48 -3.72
C ALA A 142 -1.08 3.60 -2.70
N VAL A 143 -0.15 3.39 -1.76
CA VAL A 143 0.27 4.43 -0.80
C VAL A 143 0.82 5.65 -1.52
N VAL A 144 1.75 5.48 -2.46
CA VAL A 144 2.36 6.61 -3.20
C VAL A 144 1.30 7.39 -3.97
N GLY A 145 0.38 6.69 -4.63
CA GLY A 145 -0.77 7.30 -5.29
C GLY A 145 -1.62 8.12 -4.33
N ALA A 146 -1.98 7.55 -3.19
CA ALA A 146 -2.76 8.21 -2.15
C ALA A 146 -2.06 9.47 -1.61
N VAL A 147 -0.75 9.41 -1.33
CA VAL A 147 0.06 10.56 -0.91
C VAL A 147 0.06 11.67 -1.96
N VAL A 148 0.21 11.31 -3.24
CA VAL A 148 0.13 12.27 -4.35
C VAL A 148 -1.27 12.89 -4.43
N GLY A 149 -2.34 12.10 -4.26
CA GLY A 149 -3.72 12.59 -4.20
C GLY A 149 -3.91 13.66 -3.13
N ILE A 150 -3.43 13.41 -1.90
CA ILE A 150 -3.45 14.43 -0.83
C ILE A 150 -2.62 15.66 -1.21
N GLY A 151 -1.43 15.47 -1.79
CA GLY A 151 -0.58 16.56 -2.26
C GLY A 151 -1.27 17.46 -3.30
N LEU A 152 -2.08 16.89 -4.19
CA LEU A 152 -2.86 17.65 -5.16
C LEU A 152 -3.95 18.51 -4.50
N VAL A 153 -4.59 18.03 -3.42
CA VAL A 153 -5.56 18.83 -2.66
C VAL A 153 -4.87 19.94 -1.87
N LYS A 154 -3.73 19.66 -1.23
CA LYS A 154 -2.91 20.66 -0.50
C LYS A 154 -2.21 21.66 -1.42
N GLY A 155 -2.10 21.34 -2.71
CA GLY A 155 -1.42 22.12 -3.74
C GLY A 155 -0.20 21.38 -4.28
N ALA A 156 -0.14 21.21 -5.60
CA ALA A 156 0.88 20.39 -6.28
C ALA A 156 2.34 20.75 -5.96
N ARG A 157 2.60 22.01 -5.57
CA ARG A 157 3.95 22.47 -5.15
C ARG A 157 4.45 21.79 -3.87
N THR A 158 3.56 21.19 -3.07
CA THR A 158 3.93 20.43 -1.86
C THR A 158 4.53 19.06 -2.17
N ILE A 159 4.41 18.59 -3.42
CA ILE A 159 4.89 17.28 -3.85
C ILE A 159 6.37 17.36 -4.20
N ASN A 160 7.18 16.53 -3.56
CA ASN A 160 8.59 16.37 -3.90
C ASN A 160 8.76 15.56 -5.19
N ALA A 161 8.80 16.25 -6.34
CA ALA A 161 8.94 15.65 -7.66
C ALA A 161 10.20 14.78 -7.79
N ARG A 162 11.32 15.17 -7.18
CA ARG A 162 12.56 14.39 -7.20
C ARG A 162 12.39 13.04 -6.50
N ALA A 163 11.72 13.04 -5.34
CA ALA A 163 11.41 11.81 -4.63
C ALA A 163 10.43 10.93 -5.42
N LEU A 164 9.39 11.52 -6.01
CA LEU A 164 8.42 10.80 -6.84
C LEU A 164 9.09 10.11 -8.03
N VAL A 165 9.93 10.82 -8.79
CA VAL A 165 10.65 10.27 -9.94
C VAL A 165 11.58 9.12 -9.51
N ARG A 166 12.29 9.25 -8.39
CA ARG A 166 13.14 8.16 -7.85
C ARG A 166 12.33 6.89 -7.54
N ILE A 167 11.12 7.06 -6.99
CA ILE A 167 10.23 5.93 -6.70
C ILE A 167 9.78 5.26 -8.01
N LEU A 168 9.38 6.05 -9.01
CA LEU A 168 8.97 5.52 -10.33
C LEU A 168 10.09 4.71 -11.00
N PHE A 169 11.33 5.19 -10.95
CA PHE A 169 12.49 4.43 -11.43
C PHE A 169 12.72 3.14 -10.61
N GLY A 170 12.54 3.20 -9.29
CA GLY A 170 12.61 2.02 -8.43
C GLY A 170 11.61 0.92 -8.81
N TRP A 171 10.41 1.29 -9.25
CA TRP A 171 9.40 0.33 -9.70
C TRP A 171 9.79 -0.43 -10.99
N LEU A 172 10.62 0.16 -11.84
CA LEU A 172 11.17 -0.50 -13.03
C LEU A 172 12.38 -1.38 -12.69
N GLY A 173 13.20 -0.95 -11.72
CA GLY A 173 14.37 -1.72 -11.27
C GLY A 173 14.00 -2.99 -10.51
N THR A 174 12.89 -3.01 -9.78
CA THR A 174 12.57 -4.15 -8.90
C THR A 174 12.27 -5.45 -9.67
N PRO A 175 11.42 -5.47 -10.71
CA PRO A 175 11.16 -6.68 -11.49
C PRO A 175 12.36 -7.19 -12.27
N THR A 176 13.19 -6.28 -12.79
CA THR A 176 14.35 -6.64 -13.61
C THR A 176 15.40 -7.36 -12.78
N ILE A 177 15.69 -6.84 -11.59
CA ILE A 177 16.60 -7.49 -10.64
C ILE A 177 16.02 -8.84 -10.17
N ALA A 178 14.72 -8.89 -9.83
CA ALA A 178 14.07 -10.12 -9.41
C ALA A 178 14.10 -11.21 -10.49
N ALA A 179 13.84 -10.86 -11.75
CA ALA A 179 13.90 -11.77 -12.87
C ALA A 179 15.32 -12.30 -13.11
N GLY A 180 16.33 -11.43 -13.06
CA GLY A 180 17.73 -11.82 -13.21
C GLY A 180 18.19 -12.80 -12.12
N LEU A 181 17.86 -12.51 -10.86
CA LEU A 181 18.18 -13.41 -9.74
C LEU A 181 17.47 -14.76 -9.86
N SER A 182 16.18 -14.75 -10.21
CA SER A 182 15.41 -15.98 -10.38
C SER A 182 15.96 -16.86 -11.50
N LEU A 183 16.31 -16.26 -12.65
CA LEU A 183 16.96 -16.97 -13.76
C LEU A 183 18.31 -17.56 -13.34
N GLY A 184 19.16 -16.75 -12.70
CA GLY A 184 20.48 -17.19 -12.24
C GLY A 184 20.41 -18.38 -11.29
N LEU A 185 19.52 -18.32 -10.29
CA LEU A 185 19.30 -19.43 -9.35
C LEU A 185 18.77 -20.68 -10.05
N THR A 186 17.85 -20.52 -11.01
CA THR A 186 17.29 -21.66 -11.75
C THR A 186 18.35 -22.35 -12.60
N LEU A 187 19.22 -21.58 -13.27
CA LEU A 187 20.31 -22.15 -14.06
C LEU A 187 21.33 -22.87 -13.18
N LEU A 188 21.65 -22.32 -12.00
CA LEU A 188 22.55 -22.95 -11.04
C LEU A 188 21.99 -24.30 -10.54
N ILE A 189 20.71 -24.34 -10.14
CA ILE A 189 20.06 -25.57 -9.67
C ILE A 189 20.06 -26.65 -10.76
N ARG A 190 19.89 -26.25 -12.03
CA ARG A 190 19.91 -27.19 -13.17
C ARG A 190 21.31 -27.66 -13.57
N ALA A 191 22.35 -26.96 -13.13
CA ALA A 191 23.74 -27.31 -13.42
C ALA A 191 24.34 -28.32 -12.42
N ILE A 192 23.68 -28.52 -11.28
CA ILE A 192 23.99 -29.54 -10.27
C ILE A 192 23.19 -30.81 -10.60
#